data_AF-A0A532BYR2-F1
#
_entry.id   AF-A0A532BYR2-F1
#
_cell.length_a   1.000
_cell.length_b   1.000
_cell.length_c   1.000
_cell.angle_alpha   90.00
_cell.angle_beta   90.00
_cell.angle_gamma   90.00
#
_symmetry.space_group_name_H-M   'P 1'
#
loop_
_entity.id
_entity.type
_entity.pdbx_description
1 polymer ?
#
loop_
_entity_poly.entity_id
_entity_poly.type
_entity_poly.pdbx_seq_one_letter_code
_entity_poly.pdbx_strand_id
1 'polypeptide(L)'
;MKIIHYAIVAVLVLGVGYYLWMKPPSLNPTPDSRAAEALALVQSHQAQGYPTILEAMTEHVRSMSERNRVARLGEWRVKYVEGDQYEIRVQLRDQGVTGQWFEREFIWHANLSSKKVNAASLAADGVTPKAPDAAP
;
A
#
# COMPACT_ATOMS: atom_id res chain seq x y z
N MET A 1 -4.31 -32.76 43.60
CA MET A 1 -4.70 -31.99 42.40
C MET A 1 -4.13 -30.56 42.31
N LYS A 2 -3.47 -30.00 43.34
CA LYS A 2 -2.90 -28.63 43.25
C LYS A 2 -1.58 -28.55 42.46
N ILE A 3 -0.73 -29.56 42.57
CA ILE A 3 0.60 -29.61 41.92
C ILE A 3 0.48 -29.62 40.39
N ILE A 4 -0.47 -30.39 39.85
CA ILE A 4 -0.75 -30.46 38.42
C ILE A 4 -1.26 -29.10 37.90
N HIS A 5 -2.08 -28.40 38.68
CA HIS A 5 -2.57 -27.08 38.33
C HIS A 5 -1.43 -26.05 38.21
N TYR A 6 -0.50 -26.03 39.17
CA TYR A 6 0.66 -25.13 39.10
C TYR A 6 1.60 -25.47 37.94
N ALA A 7 1.77 -26.76 37.63
CA ALA A 7 2.58 -27.17 36.48
C ALA A 7 1.98 -26.68 35.16
N ILE A 8 0.65 -26.80 34.99
CA ILE A 8 -0.05 -26.32 33.78
C ILE A 8 0.06 -24.80 33.66
N VAL A 9 -0.13 -24.06 34.76
CA VAL A 9 -0.02 -22.60 34.77
C VAL A 9 1.41 -22.16 34.42
N ALA A 10 2.43 -22.83 34.96
CA ALA A 10 3.82 -22.52 34.65
C ALA A 10 4.15 -22.71 33.16
N VAL A 11 3.65 -23.80 32.55
CA VAL A 11 3.83 -24.06 31.11
C VAL A 11 3.12 -23.00 30.26
N LEU A 12 1.90 -22.58 30.64
CA LEU A 12 1.18 -21.52 29.93
C LEU A 12 1.91 -20.18 29.99
N VAL A 13 2.41 -19.79 31.16
CA VAL A 13 3.16 -18.54 31.34
C VAL A 13 4.46 -18.57 30.54
N LEU A 14 5.18 -19.70 30.54
CA LEU A 14 6.39 -19.87 29.72
C LEU A 14 6.10 -19.82 28.22
N GLY A 15 4.99 -20.43 27.77
CA GLY A 15 4.56 -20.38 26.38
C GLY A 15 4.21 -18.97 25.92
N VAL A 16 3.49 -18.19 26.75
CA VAL A 16 3.18 -16.78 26.47
C VAL A 16 4.44 -15.93 26.46
N GLY A 17 5.34 -16.12 27.43
CA GLY A 17 6.61 -15.40 27.48
C GLY A 17 7.49 -15.66 26.26
N TYR A 18 7.60 -16.93 25.85
CA TYR A 18 8.33 -17.33 24.65
C TYR A 18 7.70 -16.76 23.37
N TYR A 19 6.36 -16.81 23.26
CA TYR A 19 5.63 -16.22 22.15
C TYR A 19 5.83 -14.71 22.03
N LEU A 20 5.82 -13.99 23.15
CA LEU A 20 6.08 -12.54 23.17
C LEU A 20 7.54 -12.23 22.80
N TRP A 21 8.49 -13.06 23.22
CA TRP A 21 9.91 -12.88 22.91
C TRP A 21 10.25 -13.18 21.44
N MET A 22 9.59 -14.17 20.84
CA MET A 22 9.74 -14.50 19.42
C MET A 22 8.99 -13.54 18.49
N LYS A 23 8.17 -12.63 19.02
CA LYS A 23 7.41 -11.68 18.22
C LYS A 23 8.40 -10.70 17.56
N PRO A 24 8.48 -10.62 16.23
CA PRO A 24 9.42 -9.73 15.56
C PRO A 24 9.11 -8.27 15.94
N PRO A 25 10.13 -7.44 16.23
CA PRO A 25 9.94 -6.03 16.56
C PRO A 25 9.69 -5.25 15.27
N SER A 26 8.45 -5.24 14.78
CA SER A 26 7.82 -4.17 13.96
C SER A 26 6.62 -4.69 13.16
N LEU A 27 5.48 -4.78 13.83
CA LEU A 27 4.23 -4.30 13.25
C LEU A 27 3.60 -3.49 14.37
N ASN A 28 4.05 -2.24 14.52
CA ASN A 28 3.36 -1.28 15.39
C ASN A 28 1.93 -1.19 14.86
N PRO A 29 0.92 -1.70 15.59
CA PRO A 29 -0.47 -1.42 15.29
C PRO A 29 -0.82 -0.16 16.08
N THR A 30 -0.04 0.91 15.90
CA THR A 30 -0.65 2.22 16.10
C THR A 30 -1.67 2.31 14.98
N PRO A 31 -2.94 2.66 15.23
CA PRO A 31 -3.80 3.08 14.14
C PRO A 31 -3.10 4.29 13.52
N ASP A 32 -2.31 4.04 12.47
CA ASP A 32 -1.43 5.01 11.86
C ASP A 32 -2.31 6.02 11.13
N SER A 33 -2.91 6.95 11.88
CA SER A 33 -3.70 8.07 11.33
C SER A 33 -2.92 8.77 10.22
N ARG A 34 -1.60 8.84 10.37
CA ARG A 34 -0.67 9.40 9.39
C ARG A 34 -0.48 8.50 8.16
N ALA A 35 -0.43 7.18 8.31
CA ALA A 35 -0.37 6.28 7.17
C ALA A 35 -1.70 6.25 6.40
N ALA A 36 -2.83 6.32 7.10
CA ALA A 36 -4.15 6.46 6.50
C ALA A 36 -4.28 7.81 5.77
N GLU A 37 -3.78 8.89 6.35
CA GLU A 37 -3.71 10.20 5.70
C GLU A 37 -2.80 10.16 4.47
N ALA A 38 -1.65 9.49 4.54
CA ALA A 38 -0.75 9.35 3.40
C ALA A 38 -1.38 8.54 2.27
N LEU A 39 -2.10 7.47 2.61
CA LEU A 39 -2.86 6.68 1.65
C LEU A 39 -3.97 7.51 1.00
N ALA A 40 -4.75 8.23 1.80
CA ALA A 40 -5.80 9.10 1.32
C ALA A 40 -5.23 10.19 0.40
N LEU A 41 -4.10 10.79 0.78
CA LEU A 41 -3.40 11.79 -0.02
C LEU A 41 -3.03 11.26 -1.40
N VAL A 42 -2.51 10.03 -1.51
CA VAL A 42 -2.22 9.40 -2.81
C VAL A 42 -3.50 9.07 -3.56
N GLN A 43 -4.48 8.45 -2.91
CA GLN A 43 -5.72 8.03 -3.57
C GLN A 43 -6.52 9.21 -4.12
N SER A 44 -6.57 10.33 -3.40
CA SER A 44 -7.24 11.57 -3.83
C SER A 44 -6.37 12.51 -4.64
N HIS A 45 -5.10 12.16 -4.88
CA HIS A 45 -4.22 12.98 -5.72
C HIS A 45 -4.74 13.01 -7.15
N GLN A 46 -4.60 14.13 -7.83
CA GLN A 46 -4.98 14.24 -9.23
C GLN A 46 -4.20 13.21 -10.06
N ALA A 47 -4.88 12.61 -11.05
CA ALA A 47 -4.25 11.70 -11.99
C ALA A 47 -4.27 12.27 -13.42
N GLN A 48 -3.43 11.73 -14.28
CA GLN A 48 -3.45 12.09 -15.68
C GLN A 48 -4.72 11.53 -16.34
N GLY A 49 -5.56 12.42 -16.87
CA GLY A 49 -6.82 12.05 -17.53
C GLY A 49 -7.96 11.64 -16.60
N TYR A 50 -7.75 11.67 -15.27
CA TYR A 50 -8.77 11.31 -14.29
C TYR A 50 -8.74 12.27 -13.08
N PRO A 51 -9.87 12.47 -12.39
CA PRO A 51 -9.92 13.33 -11.21
C PRO A 51 -8.99 12.86 -10.09
N THR A 52 -8.86 11.54 -9.89
CA THR A 52 -8.02 10.97 -8.83
C THR A 52 -7.25 9.73 -9.26
N ILE A 53 -6.13 9.42 -8.59
CA ILE A 53 -5.36 8.19 -8.82
C ILE A 53 -6.22 6.96 -8.57
N LEU A 54 -7.02 6.96 -7.49
CA LEU A 54 -7.91 5.83 -7.20
C LEU A 54 -8.90 5.58 -8.34
N GLU A 55 -9.46 6.65 -8.91
CA GLU A 55 -10.38 6.56 -10.03
C GLU A 55 -9.69 6.08 -11.31
N ALA A 56 -8.50 6.60 -11.61
CA ALA A 56 -7.69 6.15 -12.75
C ALA A 56 -7.41 4.63 -12.71
N MET A 57 -7.02 4.11 -11.53
CA MET A 57 -6.72 2.69 -11.34
C MET A 57 -7.99 1.84 -11.43
N THR A 58 -9.10 2.32 -10.87
CA THR A 58 -10.39 1.61 -10.91
C THR A 58 -10.97 1.56 -12.32
N GLU A 59 -10.90 2.67 -13.05
CA GLU A 59 -11.35 2.74 -14.43
C GLU A 59 -10.48 1.88 -15.35
N HIS A 60 -9.17 1.80 -15.09
CA HIS A 60 -8.30 0.86 -15.80
C HIS A 60 -8.80 -0.59 -15.65
N VAL A 61 -9.12 -1.03 -14.42
CA VAL A 61 -9.67 -2.37 -14.18
C VAL A 61 -11.03 -2.56 -14.87
N ARG A 62 -11.91 -1.56 -14.81
CA ARG A 62 -13.22 -1.58 -15.47
C ARG A 62 -13.09 -1.72 -16.99
N SER A 63 -12.28 -0.87 -17.62
CA SER A 63 -12.06 -0.89 -19.06
C SER A 63 -11.46 -2.20 -19.58
N MET A 64 -10.67 -2.90 -18.75
CA MET A 64 -10.17 -4.24 -19.08
C MET A 64 -11.30 -5.28 -19.05
N SER A 65 -12.18 -5.21 -18.05
CA SER A 65 -13.35 -6.09 -17.96
C SER A 65 -14.29 -5.92 -19.16
N GLU A 66 -14.54 -4.68 -19.59
CA GLU A 66 -15.37 -4.39 -20.78
C GLU A 66 -14.80 -4.98 -22.07
N ARG A 67 -13.48 -5.16 -22.12
CA ARG A 67 -12.76 -5.78 -23.25
C ARG A 67 -12.65 -7.30 -23.11
N ASN A 68 -13.41 -7.91 -22.20
CA ASN A 68 -13.33 -9.34 -21.84
C ASN A 68 -11.92 -9.78 -21.40
N ARG A 69 -11.18 -8.91 -20.70
CA ARG A 69 -9.85 -9.22 -20.15
C ARG A 69 -9.86 -9.08 -18.64
N VAL A 70 -9.04 -9.88 -17.98
CA VAL A 70 -8.93 -9.82 -16.52
C VAL A 70 -7.88 -8.79 -16.12
N ALA A 71 -8.25 -7.88 -15.22
CA ALA A 71 -7.33 -7.04 -14.47
C ALA A 71 -7.69 -7.10 -12.99
N ARG A 72 -6.69 -7.13 -12.12
CA ARG A 72 -6.85 -7.14 -10.66
C ARG A 72 -5.91 -6.12 -10.05
N LEU A 73 -6.51 -5.16 -9.34
CA LEU A 73 -5.79 -4.29 -8.43
C LEU A 73 -5.54 -5.05 -7.12
N GLY A 74 -4.29 -5.07 -6.68
CA GLY A 74 -3.88 -5.64 -5.40
C GLY A 74 -4.19 -4.71 -4.23
N GLU A 75 -3.72 -5.11 -3.06
CA GLU A 75 -3.86 -4.32 -1.84
C GLU A 75 -2.95 -3.09 -1.87
N TRP A 76 -3.47 -1.96 -1.36
CA TRP A 76 -2.67 -0.77 -1.10
C TRP A 76 -1.85 -0.97 0.17
N ARG A 77 -0.53 -0.87 0.05
CA ARG A 77 0.40 -0.99 1.16
C ARG A 77 1.03 0.36 1.44
N VAL A 78 1.13 0.70 2.73
CA VAL A 78 1.78 1.93 3.18
C VAL A 78 3.00 1.56 4.01
N LYS A 79 4.13 2.18 3.72
CA LYS A 79 5.38 2.00 4.44
C LYS A 79 5.89 3.37 4.87
N TYR A 80 6.16 3.54 6.15
CA TYR A 80 6.87 4.70 6.65
C TYR A 80 8.31 4.70 6.12
N VAL A 81 8.78 5.85 5.61
CA VAL A 81 10.15 6.04 5.13
C VAL A 81 10.94 6.84 6.16
N GLU A 82 10.66 8.13 6.27
CA GLU A 82 11.35 9.06 7.17
C GLU A 82 10.54 10.34 7.38
N GLY A 83 10.50 10.85 8.62
CA GLY A 83 9.83 12.10 8.97
C GLY A 83 8.34 12.11 8.62
N ASP A 84 8.00 12.86 7.57
CA ASP A 84 6.63 12.99 7.06
C ASP A 84 6.44 12.29 5.70
N GLN A 85 7.43 11.48 5.30
CA GLN A 85 7.44 10.77 4.04
C GLN A 85 6.99 9.32 4.22
N TYR A 86 5.99 8.95 3.43
CA TYR A 86 5.42 7.63 3.35
C TYR A 86 5.50 7.12 1.92
N GLU A 87 5.72 5.83 1.78
CA GLU A 87 5.70 5.13 0.51
C GLU A 87 4.43 4.31 0.40
N ILE A 88 3.68 4.55 -0.67
CA ILE A 88 2.45 3.86 -0.97
C ILE A 88 2.72 2.96 -2.18
N ARG A 89 2.38 1.69 -2.05
CA ARG A 89 2.54 0.68 -3.11
C ARG A 89 1.23 0.01 -3.44
N VAL A 90 1.01 -0.26 -4.71
CA VAL A 90 -0.06 -1.16 -5.16
C VAL A 90 0.42 -1.96 -6.36
N GLN A 91 0.05 -3.24 -6.38
CA GLN A 91 0.32 -4.13 -7.52
C GLN A 91 -0.90 -4.16 -8.42
N LEU A 92 -0.69 -4.07 -9.73
CA LEU A 92 -1.75 -4.27 -10.72
C LEU A 92 -1.33 -5.43 -11.61
N ARG A 93 -2.20 -6.42 -11.73
CA ARG A 93 -2.02 -7.54 -12.62
C ARG A 93 -3.06 -7.48 -13.72
N ASP A 94 -2.64 -7.49 -14.98
CA ASP A 94 -3.55 -7.47 -16.12
C ASP A 94 -3.20 -8.51 -17.18
N GLN A 95 -4.22 -8.88 -17.95
CA GLN A 95 -4.10 -9.85 -19.02
C GLN A 95 -3.96 -9.14 -20.37
N GLY A 96 -2.85 -9.39 -21.05
CA GLY A 96 -2.59 -8.89 -22.39
C GLY A 96 -3.51 -9.47 -23.46
N VAL A 97 -3.44 -8.91 -24.66
CA VAL A 97 -4.26 -9.32 -25.82
C VAL A 97 -4.04 -10.80 -26.18
N THR A 98 -2.80 -11.28 -26.05
CA THR A 98 -2.39 -12.67 -26.35
C THR A 98 -2.58 -13.62 -25.17
N GLY A 99 -3.21 -13.17 -24.08
CA GLY A 99 -3.42 -13.97 -22.86
C GLY A 99 -2.24 -14.01 -21.89
N GLN A 100 -1.12 -13.35 -22.20
CA GLN A 100 0.02 -13.19 -21.29
C GLN A 100 -0.34 -12.32 -20.08
N TRP A 101 0.22 -12.63 -18.91
CA TRP A 101 0.01 -11.85 -17.70
C TRP A 101 1.13 -10.82 -17.52
N PHE A 102 0.76 -9.57 -17.24
CA PHE A 102 1.70 -8.56 -16.80
C PHE A 102 1.40 -8.15 -15.37
N GLU A 103 2.46 -7.95 -14.60
CA GLU A 103 2.40 -7.41 -13.25
C GLU A 103 3.16 -6.10 -13.22
N ARG A 104 2.53 -5.06 -12.67
CA ARG A 104 3.09 -3.72 -12.56
C ARG A 104 3.00 -3.26 -11.12
N GLU A 105 4.13 -2.83 -10.57
CA GLU A 105 4.19 -2.21 -9.26
C GLU A 105 4.14 -0.69 -9.40
N PHE A 106 3.16 -0.09 -8.74
CA PHE A 106 3.00 1.35 -8.64
C PHE A 106 3.50 1.77 -7.28
N ILE A 107 4.47 2.70 -7.27
CA ILE A 107 5.08 3.22 -6.05
C ILE A 107 4.96 4.74 -6.07
N TRP A 108 4.43 5.31 -5.00
CA TRP A 108 4.41 6.74 -4.76
C TRP A 108 5.07 7.08 -3.44
N HIS A 109 5.74 8.23 -3.40
CA HIS A 109 6.18 8.86 -2.16
C HIS A 109 5.25 10.03 -1.85
N ALA A 110 4.55 9.94 -0.72
CA ALA A 110 3.70 10.99 -0.18
C ALA A 110 4.44 11.71 0.94
N ASN A 111 4.55 13.03 0.84
CA ASN A 111 5.06 13.86 1.91
C ASN A 111 3.88 14.62 2.54
N LEU A 112 3.54 14.26 3.78
CA LEU A 112 2.38 14.81 4.48
C LEU A 112 2.51 16.30 4.77
N SER A 113 3.70 16.77 5.12
CA SER A 113 3.95 18.19 5.44
C SER A 113 3.79 19.12 4.24
N SER A 114 4.24 18.69 3.06
CA SER A 114 4.10 19.46 1.83
C SER A 114 2.82 19.13 1.03
N LYS A 115 2.07 18.09 1.45
CA LYS A 115 0.93 17.51 0.72
C LYS A 115 1.26 17.17 -0.74
N LYS A 116 2.51 16.77 -1.00
CA LYS A 116 2.98 16.38 -2.33
C LYS A 116 3.01 14.87 -2.49
N VAL A 117 2.68 14.42 -3.69
CA VAL A 117 2.75 13.02 -4.11
C VAL A 117 3.69 12.95 -5.31
N ASN A 118 4.75 12.16 -5.20
CA ASN A 118 5.72 11.96 -6.26
C ASN A 118 5.67 10.51 -6.73
N ALA A 119 5.72 10.29 -8.03
CA ALA A 119 5.91 8.96 -8.59
C ALA A 119 7.32 8.44 -8.29
N ALA A 120 7.40 7.22 -7.75
CA ALA A 120 8.66 6.54 -7.46
C ALA A 120 8.85 5.27 -8.31
N SER A 121 7.88 4.91 -9.16
CA SER A 121 8.01 3.88 -10.19
C SER A 121 7.59 4.40 -11.57
N LEU A 122 8.11 3.78 -12.64
CA LEU A 122 7.75 4.14 -14.02
C LEU A 122 6.24 4.00 -14.29
N ALA A 123 5.60 3.01 -13.68
CA ALA A 123 4.16 2.81 -13.82
C ALA A 123 3.38 3.94 -13.13
N ALA A 124 3.83 4.38 -11.95
CA ALA A 124 3.24 5.50 -11.24
C ALA A 124 3.46 6.84 -11.97
N ASP A 125 4.59 7.01 -12.66
CA ASP A 125 4.90 8.22 -13.45
C ASP A 125 3.90 8.41 -14.59
N GLY A 126 3.46 7.33 -15.24
CA GLY A 126 2.45 7.38 -16.29
C GLY A 126 1.03 7.74 -15.83
N VAL A 127 0.78 7.73 -14.52
CA VAL A 127 -0.54 8.08 -13.93
C VAL A 127 -0.49 9.41 -13.17
N THR A 128 0.68 9.79 -12.66
CA THR A 128 0.84 11.00 -11.86
C THR A 128 1.02 12.20 -12.79
N PRO A 129 0.27 13.30 -12.62
CA PRO A 129 0.48 14.50 -13.41
C PRO A 129 1.90 15.01 -13.21
N LYS A 130 2.59 15.30 -14.31
CA LYS A 130 3.85 16.04 -14.24
C LYS A 130 3.54 17.43 -13.69
N ALA A 131 4.27 17.85 -12.67
CA ALA A 131 4.18 19.25 -12.22
C ALA A 131 4.38 20.14 -13.45
N PRO A 132 3.54 21.18 -13.67
CA PRO A 132 3.80 22.12 -14.73
C PRO A 132 5.21 22.67 -14.51
N ASP A 133 6.05 22.59 -15.54
CA ASP A 133 7.38 23.21 -15.52
C ASP A 133 7.17 24.65 -15.06
N ALA A 134 7.69 24.98 -13.88
CA ALA A 134 7.73 26.36 -13.43
C ALA A 134 8.58 27.09 -14.47
N ALA A 135 7.92 27.84 -15.36
CA ALA A 135 8.61 28.62 -16.37
C ALA A 135 9.64 29.54 -15.67
N PRO A 136 10.86 29.67 -16.25
CA PRO A 136 11.94 30.45 -15.66
C PRO A 136 11.61 31.95 -15.55
#